data_AF-A0A0K0MP16-F1
#
_entry.id   AF-A0A0K0MP16-F1
#
_cell.length_a   1.000
_cell.length_b   1.000
_cell.length_c   1.000
_cell.angle_alpha   90.00
_cell.angle_beta   90.00
_cell.angle_gamma   90.00
#
_symmetry.space_group_name_H-M   'P 1'
#
loop_
_entity.id
_entity.type
_entity.pdbx_description
1 polymer ?
#
loop_
_entity_poly.entity_id
_entity_poly.type
_entity_poly.pdbx_seq_one_letter_code
_entity_poly.pdbx_strand_id
1 'polypeptide(L)'
;MNPLFKLGLCGAQGSGKTTLAKHFSDKTGIPYFDANVRGILARNGFDCRADMSLSEYMRMQKTVCFELLSSYPDESFVTDRTPIDVVAFTLAYIPPTITIDTELGKDIELLMIDIIESARLSMERNFSNAILLRGSFVPSDDSTRTDRASTHLAYRMKLESLMEGEFRRFVEFSYSNSIEFAVMPTDITDLTKRNEPLTRLYEKHIDRFGYASSTSH
;
A
#
# COMPACT_ATOMS: atom_id res chain seq x y z
N MET A 1 -27.26 4.55 -6.67
CA MET A 1 -26.25 4.38 -5.61
C MET A 1 -24.90 4.51 -6.31
N ASN A 2 -24.09 5.51 -5.97
CA ASN A 2 -22.81 5.73 -6.64
C ASN A 2 -21.93 4.47 -6.51
N PRO A 3 -21.19 4.07 -7.56
CA PRO A 3 -20.30 2.93 -7.45
C PRO A 3 -19.22 3.20 -6.41
N LEU A 4 -18.91 2.18 -5.60
CA LEU A 4 -17.93 2.30 -4.52
C LEU A 4 -16.52 2.38 -5.11
N PHE A 5 -15.86 3.52 -4.89
CA PHE A 5 -14.49 3.75 -5.33
C PHE A 5 -13.52 3.56 -4.18
N LYS A 6 -12.81 2.43 -4.17
CA LYS A 6 -11.89 2.03 -3.10
C LYS A 6 -10.46 1.98 -3.64
N LEU A 7 -9.71 3.04 -3.38
CA LEU A 7 -8.38 3.28 -3.97
C LEU A 7 -7.25 3.06 -2.96
N GLY A 8 -6.34 2.16 -3.28
CA GLY A 8 -5.08 1.97 -2.56
C GLY A 8 -3.90 2.61 -3.29
N LEU A 9 -3.13 3.45 -2.60
CA LEU A 9 -1.84 3.94 -3.07
C LEU A 9 -0.73 3.13 -2.38
N CYS A 10 0.08 2.43 -3.16
CA CYS A 10 1.25 1.69 -2.66
C CYS A 10 2.55 2.35 -3.12
N GLY A 11 3.66 2.07 -2.44
CA GLY A 11 4.97 2.58 -2.82
C GLY A 11 5.88 2.87 -1.63
N ALA A 12 7.16 3.08 -1.92
CA ALA A 12 8.17 3.22 -0.87
C ALA A 12 7.94 4.45 0.02
N GLN A 13 8.57 4.48 1.18
CA GLN A 13 8.51 5.68 2.03
C GLN A 13 9.10 6.89 1.29
N GLY A 14 8.49 8.07 1.48
CA GLY A 14 8.93 9.30 0.82
C GLY A 14 8.57 9.37 -0.67
N SER A 15 7.63 8.54 -1.14
CA SER A 15 7.06 8.66 -2.50
C SER A 15 5.87 9.63 -2.58
N GLY A 16 5.48 10.27 -1.47
CA GLY A 16 4.43 11.29 -1.44
C GLY A 16 2.99 10.76 -1.37
N LYS A 17 2.79 9.46 -1.08
CA LYS A 17 1.46 8.81 -1.06
C LYS A 17 0.47 9.52 -0.13
N THR A 18 0.86 9.80 1.11
CA THR A 18 -0.01 10.46 2.10
C THR A 18 -0.48 11.82 1.60
N THR A 19 0.45 12.63 1.07
CA THR A 19 0.14 13.94 0.51
C THR A 19 -0.80 13.82 -0.69
N LEU A 20 -0.51 12.88 -1.60
CA LEU A 20 -1.35 12.67 -2.78
C LEU A 20 -2.76 12.15 -2.41
N ALA A 21 -2.86 11.20 -1.48
CA ALA A 21 -4.13 10.65 -1.03
C ALA A 21 -5.03 11.73 -0.39
N LYS A 22 -4.46 12.57 0.48
CA LYS A 22 -5.18 13.69 1.09
C LYS A 22 -5.60 14.73 0.06
N HIS A 23 -4.68 15.12 -0.83
CA HIS A 23 -5.00 16.05 -1.90
C HIS A 23 -6.11 15.53 -2.83
N PHE A 24 -6.09 14.24 -3.17
CA PHE A 24 -7.15 13.59 -3.93
C PHE A 24 -8.49 13.57 -3.17
N SER A 25 -8.44 13.29 -1.87
CA SER A 25 -9.60 13.33 -0.98
C SER A 25 -10.26 14.71 -0.97
N ASP A 26 -9.46 15.76 -0.76
CA ASP A 26 -9.94 17.16 -0.74
C ASP A 26 -10.59 17.56 -2.08
N LYS A 27 -10.02 17.12 -3.21
CA LYS A 27 -10.50 17.47 -4.55
C LYS A 27 -11.78 16.72 -4.95
N THR A 28 -11.94 15.46 -4.54
CA THR A 28 -13.03 14.58 -5.02
C THR A 28 -14.14 14.38 -4.01
N GLY A 29 -13.90 14.69 -2.73
CA GLY A 29 -14.80 14.37 -1.63
C GLY A 29 -14.76 12.91 -1.18
N ILE A 30 -13.93 12.05 -1.80
CA ILE A 30 -13.75 10.66 -1.34
C ILE A 30 -12.91 10.67 -0.05
N PRO A 31 -13.39 10.12 1.07
CA PRO A 31 -12.67 10.17 2.34
C PRO A 31 -11.29 9.51 2.30
N TYR A 32 -10.30 10.16 2.91
CA TYR A 32 -9.01 9.54 3.20
C TYR A 32 -9.14 8.60 4.42
N PHE A 33 -8.79 7.33 4.22
CA PHE A 33 -8.71 6.33 5.27
C PHE A 33 -7.27 6.20 5.77
N ASP A 34 -7.03 6.65 7.01
CA ASP A 34 -5.79 6.38 7.72
C ASP A 34 -5.84 4.97 8.32
N ALA A 35 -5.07 4.06 7.71
CA ALA A 35 -4.89 2.69 8.17
C ALA A 35 -4.35 2.57 9.61
N ASN A 36 -3.81 3.66 10.19
CA ASN A 36 -3.31 3.75 11.55
C ASN A 36 -2.43 2.56 11.97
N VAL A 37 -1.48 2.18 11.10
CA VAL A 37 -0.59 1.03 11.32
C VAL A 37 0.18 1.17 12.63
N ARG A 38 0.57 2.39 13.03
CA ARG A 38 1.22 2.61 14.33
C ARG A 38 0.30 2.25 15.50
N GLY A 39 -0.98 2.64 15.41
CA GLY A 39 -1.98 2.25 16.39
C GLY A 39 -2.17 0.74 16.43
N ILE A 40 -2.12 0.04 15.28
CA ILE A 40 -2.16 -1.44 15.19
C ILE A 40 -1.00 -2.03 15.99
N LEU A 41 0.20 -1.52 15.75
CA LEU A 41 1.40 -2.05 16.38
C LEU A 41 1.42 -1.80 17.89
N ALA A 42 1.10 -0.58 18.32
CA ALA A 42 1.10 -0.21 19.73
C ALA A 42 0.10 -1.04 20.56
N ARG A 43 -1.13 -1.26 20.07
CA ARG A 43 -2.15 -2.04 20.80
C ARG A 43 -1.85 -3.55 20.85
N ASN A 44 -1.02 -4.04 19.93
CA ASN A 44 -0.54 -5.42 19.91
C ASN A 44 0.83 -5.60 20.59
N GLY A 45 1.33 -4.56 21.26
CA GLY A 45 2.58 -4.63 22.02
C GLY A 45 3.85 -4.62 21.17
N PHE A 46 3.77 -4.23 19.90
CA PHE A 46 4.96 -4.08 19.05
C PHE A 46 5.51 -2.66 19.13
N ASP A 47 6.82 -2.54 19.39
CA ASP A 47 7.57 -1.30 19.23
C ASP A 47 8.39 -1.33 17.93
N CYS A 48 7.98 -0.56 16.93
CA CYS A 48 8.65 -0.49 15.63
C CYS A 48 10.10 0.03 15.70
N ARG A 49 10.52 0.58 16.84
CA ARG A 49 11.87 1.12 17.06
C ARG A 49 12.78 0.14 17.78
N ALA A 50 12.23 -0.89 18.40
CA ALA A 50 13.03 -1.92 19.03
C ALA A 50 13.66 -2.83 17.97
N ASP A 51 14.88 -3.30 18.26
CA ASP A 51 15.44 -4.41 17.49
C ASP A 51 14.52 -5.62 17.66
N MET A 52 14.12 -6.21 16.53
CA MET A 52 13.27 -7.39 16.50
C MET A 52 14.05 -8.57 15.96
N SER A 53 13.84 -9.74 16.55
CA SER A 53 14.17 -10.98 15.87
C SER A 53 13.35 -11.12 14.59
N LEU A 54 13.82 -11.94 13.65
CA LEU A 54 13.09 -12.24 12.43
C LEU A 54 11.67 -12.76 12.73
N SER A 55 11.52 -13.66 13.71
CA SER A 55 10.21 -14.21 14.11
C SER A 55 9.28 -13.15 14.73
N GLU A 56 9.81 -12.19 15.48
CA GLU A 56 9.02 -11.06 15.99
C GLU A 56 8.54 -10.16 14.86
N TYR A 57 9.44 -9.83 13.92
CA TYR A 57 9.09 -9.00 12.77
C TYR A 57 8.03 -9.65 11.88
N MET A 58 8.13 -10.97 11.65
CA MET A 58 7.12 -11.71 10.88
C MET A 58 5.76 -11.71 11.57
N ARG A 59 5.72 -11.94 12.89
CA ARG A 59 4.49 -11.86 13.67
C ARG A 59 3.89 -10.46 13.62
N MET A 60 4.72 -9.43 13.73
CA MET A 60 4.32 -8.04 13.59
C MET A 60 3.64 -7.79 12.23
N GLN A 61 4.26 -8.20 11.13
CA GLN A 61 3.68 -8.00 9.79
C GLN A 61 2.39 -8.79 9.57
N LYS A 62 2.32 -10.03 10.09
CA LYS A 62 1.09 -10.83 10.09
C LYS A 62 -0.04 -10.13 10.84
N THR A 63 0.23 -9.59 12.03
CA THR A 63 -0.75 -8.81 12.80
C THR A 63 -1.23 -7.59 12.01
N VAL A 64 -0.32 -6.83 11.39
CA VAL A 64 -0.70 -5.68 10.56
C VAL A 64 -1.58 -6.11 9.39
N CYS A 65 -1.20 -7.16 8.67
CA CYS A 65 -1.98 -7.68 7.54
C CYS A 65 -3.41 -8.05 7.96
N PHE A 66 -3.53 -8.80 9.08
CA PHE A 66 -4.81 -9.30 9.56
C PHE A 66 -5.72 -8.18 10.07
N GLU A 67 -5.18 -7.21 10.80
CA GLU A 67 -6.00 -6.08 11.25
C GLU A 67 -6.41 -5.18 10.08
N LEU A 68 -5.51 -4.93 9.13
CA LEU A 68 -5.82 -4.16 7.92
C LEU A 68 -7.01 -4.76 7.17
N LEU A 69 -6.99 -6.09 6.95
CA LEU A 69 -8.07 -6.83 6.26
C LEU A 69 -9.47 -6.48 6.81
N SER A 70 -9.58 -6.30 8.12
CA SER A 70 -10.84 -6.01 8.82
C SER A 70 -11.14 -4.52 9.02
N SER A 71 -10.20 -3.64 8.71
CA SER A 71 -10.28 -2.20 9.03
C SER A 71 -10.76 -1.32 7.88
N TYR A 72 -10.67 -1.81 6.64
CA TYR A 72 -11.03 -1.01 5.48
C TYR A 72 -12.54 -0.71 5.46
N PRO A 73 -12.95 0.53 5.11
CA PRO A 73 -14.36 0.88 5.03
C PRO A 73 -15.13 0.10 3.95
N ASP A 74 -16.41 -0.12 4.22
CA ASP A 74 -17.35 -0.64 3.22
C ASP A 74 -17.68 0.40 2.14
N GLU A 75 -17.51 1.69 2.46
CA GLU A 75 -17.78 2.85 1.61
C GLU A 75 -16.60 3.18 0.68
N SER A 76 -16.75 4.20 -0.17
CA SER A 76 -15.65 4.73 -0.99
C SER A 76 -14.55 5.33 -0.09
N PHE A 77 -13.28 5.06 -0.42
CA PHE A 77 -12.14 5.62 0.29
C PHE A 77 -10.89 5.73 -0.60
N VAL A 78 -9.93 6.54 -0.15
CA VAL A 78 -8.55 6.53 -0.62
C VAL A 78 -7.61 6.29 0.56
N THR A 79 -6.61 5.42 0.40
CA THR A 79 -5.61 5.16 1.45
C THR A 79 -4.20 5.09 0.87
N ASP A 80 -3.19 5.35 1.70
CA ASP A 80 -1.78 5.32 1.35
C ASP A 80 -1.02 4.12 1.94
N ARG A 81 -1.77 3.12 2.41
CA ARG A 81 -1.29 1.84 2.91
C ARG A 81 -2.16 0.72 2.36
N THR A 82 -1.52 -0.20 1.66
CA THR A 82 -2.17 -1.38 1.09
C THR A 82 -1.55 -2.66 1.65
N PRO A 83 -2.25 -3.80 1.57
CA PRO A 83 -1.66 -5.11 1.86
C PRO A 83 -0.42 -5.44 1.02
N ILE A 84 -0.28 -4.86 -0.18
CA ILE A 84 0.93 -5.01 -1.02
C ILE A 84 2.16 -4.44 -0.31
N ASP A 85 2.01 -3.30 0.39
CA ASP A 85 3.09 -2.71 1.17
C ASP A 85 3.56 -3.68 2.27
N VAL A 86 2.62 -4.35 2.95
CA VAL A 86 2.92 -5.32 4.02
C VAL A 86 3.79 -6.46 3.49
N VAL A 87 3.42 -7.06 2.36
CA VAL A 87 4.22 -8.15 1.74
C VAL A 87 5.61 -7.65 1.39
N ALA A 88 5.73 -6.49 0.75
CA ALA A 88 7.03 -5.93 0.36
C ALA A 88 7.93 -5.60 1.56
N PHE A 89 7.38 -5.02 2.64
CA PHE A 89 8.14 -4.78 3.88
C PHE A 89 8.58 -6.08 4.54
N THR A 90 7.72 -7.10 4.51
CA THR A 90 8.04 -8.43 5.06
C THR A 90 9.21 -9.05 4.30
N LEU A 91 9.14 -9.08 2.97
CA LEU A 91 10.22 -9.59 2.11
C LEU A 91 11.54 -8.83 2.31
N ALA A 92 11.48 -7.51 2.52
CA ALA A 92 12.66 -6.70 2.73
C ALA A 92 13.43 -7.06 4.02
N TYR A 93 12.76 -7.69 4.98
CA TYR A 93 13.32 -8.08 6.27
C TYR A 93 13.86 -9.52 6.27
N ILE A 94 13.51 -10.33 5.28
CA ILE A 94 14.04 -11.69 5.13
C ILE A 94 15.54 -11.63 4.79
N PRO A 95 16.43 -12.21 5.62
CA PRO A 95 17.85 -12.23 5.34
C PRO A 95 18.19 -13.31 4.30
N PRO A 96 19.25 -13.14 3.50
CA PRO A 96 19.68 -14.15 2.52
C PRO A 96 20.21 -15.43 3.18
N THR A 97 20.41 -15.43 4.49
CA THR A 97 20.91 -16.56 5.28
C THR A 97 19.81 -17.47 5.80
N ILE A 98 18.52 -17.14 5.58
CA ILE A 98 17.41 -18.03 5.96
C ILE A 98 17.47 -19.32 5.14
N THR A 99 17.20 -20.47 5.77
CA THR A 99 17.18 -21.78 5.09
C THR A 99 16.03 -22.64 5.60
N ILE A 100 15.37 -23.34 4.67
CA ILE A 100 14.25 -24.25 4.91
C ILE A 100 14.63 -25.48 5.75
N ASP A 101 15.93 -25.79 5.88
CA ASP A 101 16.40 -26.93 6.67
C ASP A 101 16.28 -26.71 8.19
N THR A 102 15.98 -25.48 8.62
CA THR A 102 15.79 -25.12 10.03
C THR A 102 14.31 -25.00 10.38
N GLU A 103 13.95 -25.23 11.65
CA GLU A 103 12.59 -24.97 12.16
C GLU A 103 12.19 -23.52 11.90
N LEU A 104 13.09 -22.58 12.20
CA LEU A 104 12.87 -21.17 11.92
C LEU A 104 12.55 -20.93 10.44
N GLY A 105 13.33 -21.47 9.50
CA GLY A 105 13.07 -21.26 8.08
C GLY A 105 11.71 -21.77 7.63
N LYS A 106 11.28 -22.95 8.12
CA LYS A 106 9.95 -23.52 7.85
C LYS A 106 8.85 -22.63 8.40
N ASP A 107 8.99 -22.17 9.64
CA ASP A 107 8.02 -21.29 10.29
C ASP A 107 7.87 -19.96 9.53
N ILE A 108 8.99 -19.38 9.10
CA ILE A 108 9.01 -18.13 8.33
C ILE A 108 8.33 -18.32 6.96
N GLU A 109 8.55 -19.46 6.29
CA GLU A 109 7.90 -19.77 5.02
C GLU A 109 6.37 -19.90 5.17
N LEU A 110 5.91 -20.61 6.20
CA LEU A 110 4.48 -20.72 6.51
C LEU A 110 3.87 -19.35 6.84
N LEU A 111 4.55 -18.52 7.63
CA LEU A 111 4.10 -17.16 7.93
C LEU A 111 4.05 -16.27 6.67
N MET A 112 5.02 -16.41 5.76
CA MET A 112 4.99 -15.69 4.48
C MET A 112 3.77 -16.10 3.64
N ILE A 113 3.45 -17.39 3.57
CA ILE A 113 2.26 -17.89 2.86
C ILE A 113 0.99 -17.27 3.44
N ASP A 114 0.84 -17.30 4.77
CA ASP A 114 -0.32 -16.71 5.46
C ASP A 114 -0.48 -15.21 5.17
N ILE A 115 0.63 -14.46 5.19
CA ILE A 115 0.65 -13.02 4.91
C ILE A 115 0.23 -12.76 3.46
N ILE A 116 0.78 -13.52 2.50
CA ILE A 116 0.47 -13.36 1.08
C ILE A 116 -1.01 -13.67 0.82
N GLU A 117 -1.52 -14.77 1.37
CA GLU A 117 -2.93 -15.15 1.22
C GLU A 117 -3.86 -14.10 1.82
N SER A 118 -3.59 -13.68 3.06
CA SER A 118 -4.37 -12.63 3.73
C SER A 118 -4.35 -11.31 2.97
N ALA A 119 -3.18 -10.93 2.43
CA ALA A 119 -3.03 -9.71 1.66
C ALA A 119 -3.82 -9.76 0.35
N ARG A 120 -3.81 -10.90 -0.35
CA ARG A 120 -4.60 -11.12 -1.58
C ARG A 120 -6.10 -11.05 -1.31
N LEU A 121 -6.57 -11.75 -0.28
CA LEU A 121 -7.97 -11.69 0.14
C LEU A 121 -8.38 -10.27 0.53
N SER A 122 -7.51 -9.54 1.23
CA SER A 122 -7.77 -8.14 1.58
C SER A 122 -7.82 -7.23 0.37
N MET A 123 -6.95 -7.43 -0.62
CA MET A 123 -6.98 -6.65 -1.85
C MET A 123 -8.30 -6.89 -2.60
N GLU A 124 -8.67 -8.15 -2.80
CA GLU A 124 -9.88 -8.54 -3.55
C GLU A 124 -11.17 -8.06 -2.89
N ARG A 125 -11.27 -8.13 -1.56
CA ARG A 125 -12.49 -7.74 -0.85
C ARG A 125 -12.67 -6.23 -0.71
N ASN A 126 -11.55 -5.50 -0.58
CA ASN A 126 -11.60 -4.12 -0.10
C ASN A 126 -11.18 -3.08 -1.13
N PHE A 127 -10.68 -3.46 -2.29
CA PHE A 127 -10.17 -2.50 -3.28
C PHE A 127 -10.82 -2.69 -4.64
N SER A 128 -11.07 -1.57 -5.32
CA SER A 128 -11.45 -1.55 -6.73
C SER A 128 -10.31 -1.02 -7.60
N ASN A 129 -9.36 -0.30 -7.00
CA ASN A 129 -8.24 0.31 -7.69
C ASN A 129 -6.98 0.27 -6.83
N ALA A 130 -5.83 0.06 -7.45
CA ALA A 130 -4.52 0.15 -6.80
C ALA A 130 -3.52 0.87 -7.69
N ILE A 131 -2.80 1.85 -7.12
CA ILE A 131 -1.78 2.61 -7.86
C ILE A 131 -0.43 2.50 -7.15
N LEU A 132 0.58 2.05 -7.89
CA LEU A 132 1.96 2.09 -7.43
C LEU A 132 2.60 3.44 -7.72
N LEU A 133 3.02 4.13 -6.67
CA LEU A 133 3.82 5.35 -6.75
C LEU A 133 5.30 5.00 -6.71
N ARG A 134 6.00 5.35 -7.79
CA ARG A 134 7.45 5.23 -7.90
C ARG A 134 8.14 6.56 -7.62
N GLY A 135 9.42 6.47 -7.29
CA GLY A 135 10.30 7.62 -7.15
C GLY A 135 10.11 8.39 -5.84
N SER A 136 10.72 9.57 -5.81
CA SER A 136 10.86 10.35 -4.59
C SER A 136 10.08 11.65 -4.64
N PHE A 137 9.29 11.87 -3.60
CA PHE A 137 8.65 13.11 -3.27
C PHE A 137 9.13 13.50 -1.87
N VAL A 138 10.14 14.36 -1.80
CA VAL A 138 10.63 14.93 -0.54
C VAL A 138 10.20 16.38 -0.50
N PRO A 139 9.12 16.72 0.23
CA PRO A 139 8.90 18.11 0.63
C PRO A 139 10.11 18.58 1.44
N SER A 140 10.51 19.84 1.26
CA SER A 140 11.72 20.43 1.84
C SER A 140 11.82 20.33 3.38
N ASP A 141 10.69 20.19 4.09
CA ASP A 141 10.64 20.15 5.56
C ASP A 141 10.72 18.74 6.19
N ASP A 142 10.72 17.68 5.39
CA ASP A 142 10.52 16.32 5.91
C ASP A 142 11.81 15.70 6.49
N SER A 143 12.96 16.38 6.41
CA SER A 143 14.27 15.91 6.89
C SER A 143 14.40 15.83 8.41
N THR A 144 13.51 16.49 9.16
CA THR A 144 13.57 16.62 10.63
C THR A 144 12.78 15.55 11.39
N ARG A 145 12.02 14.71 10.68
CA ARG A 145 11.21 13.65 11.28
C ARG A 145 12.06 12.45 11.69
N THR A 146 12.22 12.27 13.00
CA THR A 146 12.93 11.15 13.63
C THR A 146 12.08 9.89 13.75
N ASP A 147 10.80 9.95 13.42
CA ASP A 147 9.82 8.88 13.63
C ASP A 147 9.60 8.00 12.40
N ARG A 148 10.39 8.13 11.33
CA ARG A 148 10.14 7.51 10.02
C ARG A 148 11.16 6.41 9.69
N ALA A 149 10.79 5.41 8.87
CA ALA A 149 11.75 4.40 8.41
C ALA A 149 12.82 5.06 7.50
N SER A 150 13.90 4.34 7.21
CA SER A 150 15.03 4.93 6.48
C SER A 150 14.61 5.53 5.13
N THR A 151 15.01 6.79 4.89
CA THR A 151 14.87 7.45 3.59
C THR A 151 16.11 7.33 2.73
N HIS A 152 17.08 6.50 3.14
CA HIS A 152 18.30 6.27 2.38
C HIS A 152 17.97 5.72 0.98
N LEU A 153 18.64 6.26 -0.05
CA LEU A 153 18.34 5.94 -1.46
C LEU A 153 18.33 4.44 -1.72
N ALA A 154 19.40 3.73 -1.36
CA ALA A 154 19.51 2.29 -1.63
C ALA A 154 18.44 1.46 -0.91
N TYR A 155 18.05 1.86 0.31
CA TYR A 155 17.00 1.16 1.05
C TYR A 155 15.64 1.38 0.42
N ARG A 156 15.37 2.60 -0.05
CA ARG A 156 14.15 2.93 -0.77
C ARG A 156 14.07 2.23 -2.12
N MET A 157 15.16 2.20 -2.88
CA MET A 157 15.22 1.46 -4.14
C MET A 157 14.96 -0.03 -3.92
N LYS A 158 15.56 -0.64 -2.89
CA LYS A 158 15.27 -2.03 -2.49
C LYS A 158 13.77 -2.24 -2.28
N LEU A 159 13.13 -1.39 -1.46
CA LEU A 159 11.70 -1.49 -1.18
C LEU A 159 10.84 -1.27 -2.42
N GLU A 160 11.17 -0.29 -3.26
CA GLU A 160 10.45 0.01 -4.49
C GLU A 160 10.51 -1.17 -5.46
N SER A 161 11.69 -1.78 -5.67
CA SER A 161 11.84 -2.97 -6.50
C SER A 161 11.04 -4.16 -5.97
N LEU A 162 11.00 -4.36 -4.65
CA LEU A 162 10.16 -5.39 -4.03
C LEU A 162 8.68 -5.10 -4.24
N MET A 163 8.25 -3.85 -4.05
CA MET A 163 6.87 -3.42 -4.27
C MET A 163 6.45 -3.56 -5.74
N GLU A 164 7.31 -3.24 -6.71
CA GLU A 164 7.04 -3.48 -8.13
C GLU A 164 6.83 -4.97 -8.42
N GLY A 165 7.71 -5.83 -7.87
CA GLY A 165 7.59 -7.27 -8.00
C GLY A 165 6.29 -7.82 -7.40
N GLU A 166 5.96 -7.41 -6.17
CA GLU A 166 4.70 -7.81 -5.54
C GLU A 166 3.49 -7.24 -6.26
N PHE A 167 3.49 -5.97 -6.64
CA PHE A 167 2.40 -5.35 -7.39
C PHE A 167 2.09 -6.15 -8.66
N ARG A 168 3.13 -6.57 -9.39
CA ARG A 168 2.98 -7.45 -10.56
C ARG A 168 2.39 -8.82 -10.20
N ARG A 169 2.85 -9.46 -9.11
CA ARG A 169 2.30 -10.74 -8.64
C ARG A 169 0.82 -10.63 -8.25
N PHE A 170 0.39 -9.51 -7.68
CA PHE A 170 -1.03 -9.26 -7.38
C PHE A 170 -1.86 -9.07 -8.65
N VAL A 171 -1.34 -8.35 -9.65
CA VAL A 171 -1.98 -8.22 -10.98
C VAL A 171 -2.20 -9.59 -11.61
N GLU A 172 -1.20 -10.47 -11.56
CA GLU A 172 -1.27 -11.81 -12.17
C GLU A 172 -2.13 -12.79 -11.39
N PHE A 173 -2.23 -12.62 -10.07
CA PHE A 173 -3.03 -13.49 -9.20
C PHE A 173 -4.52 -13.14 -9.16
N SER A 174 -4.90 -11.92 -9.54
CA SER A 174 -6.31 -11.48 -9.47
C SER A 174 -7.20 -12.33 -10.40
N TYR A 175 -7.78 -13.41 -9.86
CA TYR A 175 -8.72 -14.29 -10.56
C TYR A 175 -9.99 -13.55 -11.00
N SER A 176 -10.33 -12.45 -10.32
CA SER A 176 -11.41 -11.55 -10.68
C SER A 176 -10.84 -10.26 -11.31
N ASN A 177 -11.34 -9.87 -12.48
CA ASN A 177 -11.02 -8.60 -13.18
C ASN A 177 -11.55 -7.37 -12.41
N SER A 178 -11.66 -7.44 -11.08
CA SER A 178 -12.37 -6.47 -10.23
C SER A 178 -11.49 -5.28 -9.81
N ILE A 179 -10.18 -5.47 -9.72
CA ILE A 179 -9.22 -4.42 -9.32
C ILE A 179 -8.51 -3.86 -10.56
N GLU A 180 -8.59 -2.55 -10.76
CA GLU A 180 -7.77 -1.87 -11.75
C GLU A 180 -6.41 -1.46 -11.13
N PHE A 181 -5.34 -2.03 -11.68
CA PHE A 181 -3.97 -1.73 -11.26
C PHE A 181 -3.32 -0.74 -12.23
N ALA A 182 -2.66 0.29 -11.70
CA ALA A 182 -1.89 1.25 -12.48
C ALA A 182 -0.57 1.61 -11.79
N VAL A 183 0.38 2.13 -12.58
CA VAL A 183 1.69 2.58 -12.08
C VAL A 183 1.87 4.05 -12.43
N MET A 184 2.23 4.86 -11.44
CA MET A 184 2.54 6.26 -11.66
C MET A 184 3.92 6.41 -12.32
N PRO A 185 4.04 7.19 -13.40
CA PRO A 185 5.33 7.56 -13.98
C PRO A 185 6.21 8.32 -12.98
N THR A 186 7.52 8.04 -13.00
CA THR A 186 8.52 8.61 -12.06
C THR A 186 8.87 10.06 -12.32
N ASP A 187 8.66 10.53 -13.55
CA ASP A 187 8.94 11.88 -14.03
C ASP A 187 7.87 12.90 -13.59
N ILE A 188 6.69 12.42 -13.18
CA ILE A 188 5.62 13.28 -12.66
C ILE A 188 5.85 13.54 -11.17
N THR A 189 6.54 14.64 -10.88
CA THR A 189 6.88 15.06 -9.50
C THR A 189 5.94 16.12 -8.94
N ASP A 190 5.29 16.92 -9.79
CA ASP A 190 4.32 17.94 -9.40
C ASP A 190 3.04 17.32 -8.83
N LEU A 191 2.59 17.77 -7.65
CA LEU A 191 1.45 17.20 -6.95
C LEU A 191 0.15 17.27 -7.77
N THR A 192 -0.09 18.40 -8.45
CA THR A 192 -1.30 18.61 -9.26
C THR A 192 -1.32 17.62 -10.42
N LYS A 193 -0.20 17.49 -11.14
CA LYS A 193 -0.05 16.52 -12.24
C LYS A 193 -0.14 15.07 -11.77
N ARG A 194 0.35 14.75 -10.56
CA ARG A 194 0.20 13.41 -9.96
C ARG A 194 -1.26 13.09 -9.63
N ASN A 195 -2.10 14.10 -9.39
CA ASN A 195 -3.51 13.90 -9.12
C ASN A 195 -4.35 13.63 -10.38
N GLU A 196 -3.91 14.07 -11.56
CA GLU A 196 -4.65 13.87 -12.81
C GLU A 196 -4.90 12.39 -13.16
N PRO A 197 -3.92 11.47 -13.05
CA PRO A 197 -4.18 10.04 -13.24
C PRO A 197 -5.20 9.47 -12.27
N LEU A 198 -5.20 9.91 -11.01
CA LEU A 198 -6.15 9.46 -9.99
C LEU A 198 -7.57 9.97 -10.31
N THR A 199 -7.70 11.24 -10.69
CA THR A 199 -8.98 11.82 -11.10
C THR A 199 -9.53 11.13 -12.33
N ARG A 200 -8.71 10.90 -13.37
CA ARG A 200 -9.12 10.16 -14.57
C ARG A 200 -9.56 8.73 -14.25
N LEU A 201 -8.88 8.06 -13.32
CA LEU A 201 -9.27 6.73 -12.86
C LEU A 201 -10.62 6.75 -12.15
N TYR A 202 -10.86 7.75 -11.32
CA TYR A 202 -12.15 7.96 -10.65
C TYR A 202 -13.29 8.24 -11.63
N GLU A 203 -13.09 9.17 -12.57
CA GLU A 203 -14.06 9.49 -13.63
C GLU A 203 -14.39 8.24 -14.46
N LYS A 204 -13.37 7.53 -14.96
CA LYS A 204 -13.53 6.27 -15.68
C LYS A 204 -14.27 5.22 -14.87
N HIS A 205 -13.99 5.14 -13.57
CA HIS A 205 -14.67 4.20 -12.68
C HIS A 205 -16.15 4.55 -12.59
N ILE A 206 -16.52 5.82 -12.40
CA ILE A 206 -17.92 6.27 -12.37
C ILE A 206 -18.62 6.03 -13.72
N ASP A 207 -17.99 6.40 -14.84
CA ASP A 207 -18.53 6.29 -16.19
C ASP A 207 -18.86 4.83 -16.55
N ARG A 208 -18.03 3.86 -16.11
CA ARG A 208 -18.28 2.42 -16.31
C ARG A 208 -19.61 1.93 -15.73
N PHE A 209 -20.17 2.63 -14.76
CA PHE A 209 -21.47 2.31 -14.16
C PHE A 209 -22.62 3.16 -14.73
N GLY A 210 -22.40 3.83 -15.87
CA GLY A 210 -23.46 4.50 -16.63
C GLY A 210 -23.91 5.84 -16.07
N TYR A 211 -23.14 6.44 -15.16
CA TYR A 211 -23.36 7.82 -14.74
C TYR A 211 -22.65 8.71 -15.76
N ALA A 212 -23.43 9.38 -16.63
CA ALA A 212 -22.87 10.37 -17.55
C ALA A 212 -22.14 11.43 -16.73
N SER A 213 -20.82 11.54 -16.90
CA SER A 213 -20.07 12.73 -16.48
C SER A 213 -20.71 13.94 -17.16
N SER A 214 -21.47 14.72 -16.37
CA SER A 214 -21.92 16.04 -16.77
C SER A 214 -20.73 17.01 -16.71
N THR A 215 -19.68 16.73 -17.46
CA THR A 215 -18.64 17.71 -17.79
C THR A 215 -19.04 18.30 -19.12
N SER A 216 -19.86 19.34 -19.04
CA SER A 216 -20.01 20.34 -20.09
C SER A 216 -18.62 20.85 -20.47
N HIS A 217 -18.21 20.62 -21.72
CA HIS A 217 -17.07 21.32 -22.33
C HIS A 217 -17.34 22.82 -22.43
#